data_AF-A0AAV8VK23-F1
#
_entry.id   AF-A0AAV8VK23-F1
#
_cell.length_a   1.000
_cell.length_b   1.000
_cell.length_c   1.000
_cell.angle_alpha   90.00
_cell.angle_beta   90.00
_cell.angle_gamma   90.00
#
_symmetry.space_group_name_H-M   'P 1'
#
loop_
_entity.id
_entity.type
_entity.pdbx_description
1 polymer ?
#
loop_
_entity_poly.entity_id
_entity_poly.type
_entity_poly.pdbx_seq_one_letter_code
_entity_poly.pdbx_strand_id
1 'polypeptide(L)'
;MLVVKLVQEEFFSKEIENLANGKAITKKSNLKMLDPFLGSGNLLRVGGKLRNATIEYDIPTKSDLTKLIILHEHFRQLHAGPQAILDSVRQRFWPIHGRLAVRSVFSKCLVCFKVRLGQKMGDLPADRITPNRPFYVSGTDIILLVRFIRALTAIYSATL
;
A
#
# COMPACT_ATOMS: atom_id res chain seq x y z
N MET A 1 -11.31 1.86 23.75
CA MET A 1 -10.71 0.54 24.09
C MET A 1 -11.73 -0.60 24.07
N LEU A 2 -12.99 -0.39 24.47
CA LEU A 2 -14.07 -1.38 24.41
C LEU A 2 -14.28 -2.02 23.03
N VAL A 3 -14.21 -1.22 21.95
CA VAL A 3 -14.39 -1.70 20.57
C VAL A 3 -13.34 -2.74 20.16
N VAL A 4 -12.07 -2.55 20.54
CA VAL A 4 -11.01 -3.51 20.22
C VAL A 4 -11.27 -4.84 20.92
N LYS A 5 -11.71 -4.80 22.18
CA LYS A 5 -12.07 -6.00 22.93
C LYS A 5 -13.21 -6.77 22.26
N LEU A 6 -14.30 -6.09 21.90
CA LEU A 6 -15.43 -6.72 21.20
C LEU A 6 -15.01 -7.37 19.88
N VAL A 7 -14.20 -6.67 19.09
CA VAL A 7 -13.68 -7.19 17.82
C VAL A 7 -12.71 -8.37 18.04
N GLN A 8 -11.91 -8.35 19.11
CA GLN A 8 -11.06 -9.51 19.44
C GLN A 8 -11.89 -10.72 19.87
N GLU A 9 -12.92 -10.52 20.69
CA GLU A 9 -13.83 -11.58 21.13
C GLU A 9 -14.59 -12.19 19.94
N GLU A 10 -15.01 -11.37 18.97
CA GLU A 10 -15.67 -11.85 17.75
C GLU A 10 -14.76 -12.75 16.90
N PHE A 11 -13.49 -12.37 16.71
CA PHE A 11 -12.58 -13.09 15.82
C PHE A 11 -11.75 -14.20 16.48
N PHE A 12 -11.49 -14.09 17.79
CA PHE A 12 -10.55 -14.92 18.53
C PHE A 12 -11.13 -15.47 19.85
N SER A 13 -12.45 -15.58 19.97
CA SER A 13 -13.15 -16.11 21.16
C SER A 13 -12.51 -17.40 21.70
N LYS A 14 -12.30 -18.39 20.83
CA LYS A 14 -11.72 -19.69 21.21
C LYS A 14 -10.29 -19.57 21.72
N GLU A 15 -9.47 -18.73 21.09
CA GLU A 15 -8.09 -18.50 21.50
C GLU A 15 -8.03 -17.77 22.85
N ILE A 16 -8.90 -16.77 23.05
CA ILE A 16 -9.01 -16.02 24.31
C ILE A 16 -9.48 -16.93 25.44
N GLU A 17 -10.53 -17.74 25.22
CA GLU A 17 -11.02 -18.70 26.22
C GLU A 17 -9.96 -19.75 26.59
N ASN A 18 -9.22 -20.27 25.61
CA ASN A 18 -8.16 -21.22 25.88
C ASN A 18 -7.06 -20.60 26.72
N LEU A 19 -6.59 -19.40 26.36
CA LEU A 19 -5.58 -18.68 27.14
C LEU A 19 -6.07 -18.34 28.55
N ALA A 20 -7.34 -17.94 28.70
CA ALA A 20 -7.93 -17.60 30.00
C ALA A 20 -8.00 -18.83 30.93
N ASN A 21 -8.23 -20.00 30.36
CA ASN A 21 -8.24 -21.28 31.07
C ASN A 21 -6.85 -21.93 31.23
N GLY A 22 -5.76 -21.23 30.87
CA GLY A 22 -4.40 -21.77 30.91
C GLY A 22 -4.12 -22.91 29.92
N LYS A 23 -4.99 -23.10 28.93
CA LYS A 23 -4.86 -24.13 27.89
C LYS A 23 -4.03 -23.61 26.72
N ALA A 24 -3.23 -24.50 26.14
CA ALA A 24 -2.46 -24.17 24.94
C ALA A 24 -3.39 -23.92 23.74
N ILE A 25 -3.07 -22.93 22.92
CA ILE A 25 -3.83 -22.66 21.70
C ILE A 25 -3.68 -23.81 20.70
N THR A 26 -4.78 -24.12 20.02
CA THR A 26 -4.86 -25.13 18.96
C THR A 26 -3.76 -24.92 17.91
N LYS A 27 -3.07 -26.01 17.54
CA LYS A 27 -1.99 -26.01 16.53
C LYS A 27 -2.44 -25.52 15.14
N LYS A 28 -3.75 -25.55 14.85
CA LYS A 28 -4.35 -25.06 13.59
C LYS A 28 -4.46 -23.53 13.52
N SER A 29 -4.31 -22.83 14.64
CA SER A 29 -4.41 -21.36 14.64
C SER A 29 -3.11 -20.74 14.12
N ASN A 30 -3.23 -19.76 13.23
CA ASN A 30 -2.09 -18.98 12.75
C ASN A 30 -1.50 -18.09 13.87
N LEU A 31 -2.23 -17.90 14.97
CA LEU A 31 -1.80 -17.14 16.13
C LEU A 31 -0.77 -17.87 16.97
N LYS A 32 -0.77 -19.20 17.01
CA LYS A 32 0.17 -19.97 17.84
C LYS A 32 1.64 -19.64 17.56
N MET A 33 1.99 -19.39 16.30
CA MET A 33 3.36 -19.03 15.89
C MET A 33 3.80 -17.65 16.42
N LEU A 34 2.85 -16.81 16.81
CA LEU A 34 3.08 -15.46 17.30
C LEU A 34 3.20 -15.40 18.84
N ASP A 35 3.28 -16.54 19.52
CA ASP A 35 3.39 -16.63 20.99
C ASP A 35 2.36 -15.74 21.73
N PRO A 36 1.06 -15.95 21.53
CA PRO A 36 0.03 -15.06 22.04
C PRO A 36 -0.22 -15.27 23.54
N PHE A 37 -0.48 -14.17 24.23
CA PHE A 37 -0.75 -14.14 25.66
C PHE A 37 -1.91 -13.17 25.97
N LEU A 38 -2.53 -13.30 27.13
CA LEU A 38 -3.52 -12.35 27.62
C LEU A 38 -2.82 -11.23 28.39
N GLY A 39 -3.01 -10.00 27.92
CA GLY A 39 -2.54 -8.78 28.57
C GLY A 39 -3.56 -8.23 29.57
N SER A 40 -3.33 -6.98 29.98
CA SER A 40 -4.25 -6.21 30.83
C SER A 40 -5.65 -6.13 30.20
N GLY A 41 -6.69 -6.40 30.98
CA GLY A 41 -8.08 -6.26 30.54
C GLY A 41 -8.64 -7.42 29.70
N ASN A 42 -7.99 -8.59 29.73
CA ASN A 42 -8.34 -9.77 28.93
C ASN A 42 -8.22 -9.56 27.42
N LEU A 43 -7.29 -8.68 27.01
CA LEU A 43 -6.99 -8.42 25.60
C LEU A 43 -5.92 -9.40 25.13
N LEU A 44 -6.15 -9.98 23.95
CA LEU A 44 -5.18 -10.81 23.28
C LEU A 44 -3.99 -9.95 22.80
N ARG A 45 -2.77 -10.41 23.10
CA ARG A 45 -1.51 -9.78 22.64
C ARG A 45 -0.54 -10.81 22.09
N VAL A 46 0.27 -10.39 21.13
CA VAL A 46 1.33 -11.17 20.49
C VAL A 46 2.64 -10.98 21.26
N GLY A 47 3.28 -12.10 21.62
CA GLY A 47 4.51 -12.13 22.42
C GLY A 47 5.79 -12.03 21.61
N GLY A 48 6.80 -12.80 22.02
CA GLY A 48 8.14 -12.76 21.46
C GLY A 48 8.80 -11.38 21.56
N LYS A 49 9.23 -10.82 20.42
CA LYS A 49 9.91 -9.50 20.35
C LYS A 49 9.02 -8.33 20.79
N LEU A 50 7.70 -8.52 20.83
CA LEU A 50 6.72 -7.47 21.11
C LEU A 50 6.12 -7.56 22.51
N ARG A 51 6.53 -8.55 23.30
CA ARG A 51 5.98 -8.80 24.64
C ARG A 51 6.06 -7.57 25.55
N ASN A 52 7.17 -6.83 25.46
CA ASN A 52 7.43 -5.63 26.27
C ASN A 52 7.20 -4.32 25.49
N ALA A 53 6.60 -4.39 24.29
CA ALA A 53 6.31 -3.18 23.53
C ALA A 53 5.19 -2.37 24.21
N THR A 54 5.28 -1.05 24.11
CA THR A 54 4.25 -0.10 24.59
C THR A 54 2.94 -0.21 23.81
N ILE A 55 2.89 -0.98 22.72
CA ILE A 55 1.72 -1.15 21.89
C ILE A 55 0.77 -2.14 22.57
N GLU A 56 -0.38 -1.63 23.01
CA GLU A 56 -1.31 -2.38 23.86
C GLU A 56 -2.35 -3.20 23.09
N TYR A 57 -2.59 -2.89 21.81
CA TYR A 57 -3.77 -3.37 21.08
C TYR A 57 -3.43 -4.16 19.83
N ASP A 58 -3.69 -5.46 19.86
CA ASP A 58 -3.62 -6.29 18.65
C ASP A 58 -4.97 -6.30 17.94
N ILE A 59 -5.00 -5.97 16.65
CA ILE A 59 -6.26 -5.91 15.89
C ILE A 59 -6.31 -7.02 14.82
N PRO A 60 -7.44 -7.73 14.67
CA PRO A 60 -7.59 -8.76 13.65
C PRO A 60 -7.49 -8.15 12.24
N THR A 61 -6.69 -8.76 11.36
CA THR A 61 -6.47 -8.31 9.97
C THR A 61 -7.76 -8.13 9.16
N LYS A 62 -8.72 -9.04 9.39
CA LYS A 62 -9.95 -9.17 8.59
C LYS A 62 -11.08 -8.25 9.06
N SER A 63 -10.96 -7.68 10.27
CA SER A 63 -11.98 -6.82 10.84
C SER A 63 -12.13 -5.52 10.05
N ASP A 64 -13.36 -4.99 10.00
CA ASP A 64 -13.62 -3.70 9.39
C ASP A 64 -12.98 -2.55 10.17
N LEU A 65 -12.85 -2.71 11.49
CA LEU A 65 -12.09 -1.77 12.34
C LEU A 65 -10.66 -1.57 11.81
N THR A 66 -9.94 -2.66 11.52
CA THR A 66 -8.57 -2.57 10.98
C THR A 66 -8.54 -1.85 9.64
N LYS A 67 -9.51 -2.12 8.75
CA LYS A 67 -9.61 -1.44 7.46
C LYS A 67 -9.85 0.06 7.62
N LEU A 68 -10.74 0.44 8.53
CA LEU A 68 -11.07 1.85 8.81
C LEU A 68 -9.87 2.59 9.41
N ILE A 69 -9.13 1.98 10.33
CA ILE A 69 -7.89 2.55 10.90
C ILE A 69 -6.87 2.78 9.79
N ILE A 70 -6.63 1.78 8.93
CA ILE A 70 -5.69 1.90 7.82
C ILE A 70 -6.14 2.97 6.83
N LEU A 71 -7.44 3.05 6.50
CA LEU A 71 -7.99 4.08 5.62
C LEU A 71 -7.81 5.48 6.21
N HIS A 72 -8.06 5.64 7.51
CA HIS A 72 -7.84 6.90 8.19
C HIS A 72 -6.38 7.35 8.10
N GLU A 73 -5.43 6.46 8.40
CA GLU A 73 -4.00 6.73 8.28
C GLU A 73 -3.59 7.01 6.83
N HIS A 74 -4.17 6.28 5.88
CA HIS A 74 -3.93 6.45 4.45
C HIS A 74 -4.29 7.87 3.97
N PHE A 75 -5.45 8.39 4.38
CA PHE A 75 -5.86 9.75 4.04
C PHE A 75 -5.12 10.81 4.87
N ARG A 76 -4.89 10.57 6.17
CA ARG A 76 -4.15 11.49 7.04
C ARG A 76 -2.73 11.74 6.53
N GLN A 77 -2.09 10.71 5.96
CA GLN A 77 -0.75 10.79 5.38
C GLN A 77 -0.75 11.09 3.88
N LEU A 78 -1.84 11.64 3.33
CA LEU A 78 -1.92 12.08 1.94
C LEU A 78 -1.50 10.99 0.93
N HIS A 79 -2.02 9.78 1.09
CA HIS A 79 -1.73 8.64 0.21
C HIS A 79 -0.26 8.15 0.24
N ALA A 80 0.40 8.27 1.40
CA ALA A 80 1.74 7.72 1.61
C ALA A 80 1.85 6.23 1.26
N GLY A 81 3.10 5.78 1.02
CA GLY A 81 3.38 4.40 0.64
C GLY A 81 2.92 3.38 1.70
N PRO A 82 2.72 2.11 1.31
CA PRO A 82 2.22 1.06 2.21
C PRO A 82 3.07 0.87 3.48
N GLN A 83 4.38 1.05 3.38
CA GLN A 83 5.28 0.91 4.52
C GLN A 83 5.08 2.03 5.54
N ALA A 84 4.99 3.28 5.08
CA ALA A 84 4.75 4.44 5.94
C ALA A 84 3.41 4.35 6.69
N ILE A 85 2.36 3.90 6.00
CA ILE A 85 1.05 3.68 6.62
C ILE A 85 1.14 2.59 7.70
N LEU A 86 1.79 1.46 7.39
CA LEU A 86 1.94 0.37 8.34
C LEU A 86 2.70 0.82 9.60
N ASP A 87 3.76 1.58 9.43
CA ASP A 87 4.59 2.06 10.53
C ASP A 87 3.82 3.07 11.39
N SER A 88 2.98 3.93 10.80
CA SER A 88 2.07 4.82 11.52
C SER A 88 1.02 4.06 12.33
N VAL A 89 0.36 3.06 11.71
CA VAL A 89 -0.61 2.22 12.42
C VAL A 89 0.04 1.54 13.62
N ARG A 90 1.26 1.01 13.44
CA ARG A 90 2.04 0.32 14.48
C ARG A 90 2.44 1.20 15.66
N GLN A 91 2.36 2.52 15.57
CA GLN A 91 2.56 3.38 16.73
C GLN A 91 1.44 3.24 17.77
N ARG A 92 0.24 2.81 17.36
CA ARG A 92 -0.94 2.74 18.24
C ARG A 92 -1.59 1.36 18.29
N PHE A 93 -1.60 0.66 17.16
CA PHE A 93 -2.27 -0.63 17.01
C PHE A 93 -1.35 -1.62 16.32
N TRP A 94 -1.42 -2.88 16.74
CA TRP A 94 -0.68 -3.97 16.12
C TRP A 94 -1.61 -4.84 15.26
N PRO A 95 -1.76 -4.53 13.95
CA PRO A 95 -2.52 -5.38 13.06
C PRO A 95 -1.80 -6.71 12.83
N ILE A 96 -2.45 -7.80 13.22
CA ILE A 96 -1.98 -9.16 12.92
C ILE A 96 -1.88 -9.26 11.38
N HIS A 97 -0.79 -9.76 10.82
CA HIS A 97 -0.54 -9.76 9.37
C HIS A 97 -0.73 -8.39 8.67
N GLY A 98 -0.45 -7.28 9.36
CA GLY A 98 -0.79 -5.92 8.90
C GLY A 98 -0.31 -5.53 7.51
N ARG A 99 0.83 -6.06 7.04
CA ARG A 99 1.32 -5.84 5.66
C ARG A 99 0.27 -6.20 4.60
N LEU A 100 -0.47 -7.29 4.80
CA LEU A 100 -1.51 -7.72 3.86
C LEU A 100 -2.72 -6.78 3.90
N ALA A 101 -3.15 -6.37 5.10
CA ALA A 101 -4.25 -5.43 5.28
C ALA A 101 -3.95 -4.08 4.61
N VAL A 102 -2.76 -3.53 4.85
CA VAL A 102 -2.37 -2.25 4.26
C VAL A 102 -2.24 -2.34 2.75
N ARG A 103 -1.64 -3.41 2.22
CA ARG A 103 -1.61 -3.63 0.76
C ARG A 103 -3.00 -3.73 0.15
N SER A 104 -3.95 -4.38 0.82
CA SER A 104 -5.33 -4.51 0.34
C SER A 104 -6.03 -3.15 0.24
N VAL A 105 -5.87 -2.28 1.23
CA VAL A 105 -6.41 -0.92 1.20
C VAL A 105 -5.71 -0.09 0.12
N PHE A 106 -4.38 -0.12 0.08
CA PHE A 106 -3.58 0.65 -0.88
C PHE A 106 -3.89 0.28 -2.33
N SER A 107 -4.07 -1.01 -2.64
CA SER A 107 -4.40 -1.47 -4.00
C SER A 107 -5.80 -1.07 -4.46
N LYS A 108 -6.73 -0.85 -3.53
CA LYS A 108 -8.11 -0.44 -3.82
C LYS A 108 -8.25 1.08 -3.97
N CYS A 109 -7.24 1.86 -3.56
CA CYS A 109 -7.29 3.30 -3.67
C CYS A 109 -7.05 3.75 -5.12
N LEU A 110 -8.02 4.44 -5.71
CA LEU A 110 -7.95 4.92 -7.09
C LEU A 110 -6.84 5.95 -7.31
N VAL A 111 -6.58 6.81 -6.32
CA VAL A 111 -5.49 7.81 -6.38
C VAL A 111 -4.15 7.10 -6.45
N CYS A 112 -3.89 6.18 -5.53
CA CYS A 112 -2.64 5.40 -5.53
C CYS A 112 -2.51 4.51 -6.76
N PHE A 113 -3.61 3.93 -7.22
CA PHE A 113 -3.61 3.11 -8.44
C PHE A 113 -3.17 3.93 -9.66
N LYS A 114 -3.71 5.15 -9.84
CA LYS A 114 -3.32 6.04 -10.93
C LYS A 114 -1.85 6.45 -10.89
N VAL A 115 -1.30 6.70 -9.70
CA VAL A 115 0.11 7.12 -9.55
C VAL A 115 1.07 5.93 -9.69
N ARG A 116 0.63 4.71 -9.42
CA ARG A 116 1.46 3.49 -9.44
C ARG A 116 1.81 2.98 -10.84
N LEU A 117 1.46 3.70 -11.91
CA LEU A 117 1.86 3.28 -13.26
C LEU A 117 3.39 3.15 -13.27
N GLY A 118 3.86 1.91 -13.37
CA GLY A 118 5.28 1.63 -13.48
C GLY A 118 5.81 2.37 -14.69
N GLN A 119 6.97 3.00 -14.57
CA GLN A 119 7.68 3.53 -15.72
C GLN A 119 8.14 2.34 -16.57
N LYS A 120 7.26 1.86 -17.45
CA LYS A 120 7.67 0.95 -18.51
C LYS A 120 8.40 1.80 -19.53
N MET A 121 9.72 1.67 -19.56
CA MET A 121 10.52 2.27 -20.62
C MET A 121 10.00 1.70 -21.95
N GLY A 122 9.75 2.59 -22.92
CA GLY A 122 9.41 2.16 -24.27
C GLY A 122 10.54 1.35 -24.87
N ASP A 123 10.20 0.42 -25.76
CA ASP A 123 11.22 -0.31 -26.52
C ASP A 123 12.06 0.70 -27.32
N LEU A 124 13.38 0.55 -27.26
CA LEU A 124 14.30 1.41 -28.01
C LEU A 124 14.12 1.12 -29.50
N PRO A 125 14.00 2.14 -30.37
CA PRO A 125 13.95 1.93 -31.80
C PRO A 125 15.26 1.30 -32.29
N ALA A 126 15.19 0.50 -33.35
CA ALA A 126 16.35 -0.21 -33.92
C ALA A 126 17.53 0.75 -34.18
N ASP A 127 17.25 1.95 -34.69
CA ASP A 127 18.26 2.97 -34.99
C ASP A 127 19.07 3.45 -33.77
N ARG A 128 18.54 3.30 -32.55
CA ARG A 128 19.29 3.62 -31.31
C ARG A 128 20.22 2.51 -30.85
N ILE A 129 20.02 1.28 -31.31
CA ILE A 129 20.77 0.10 -30.86
C ILE A 129 21.65 -0.49 -31.96
N THR A 130 21.44 -0.08 -33.21
CA THR A 130 22.30 -0.47 -34.34
C THR A 130 23.55 0.42 -34.36
N PRO A 131 24.76 -0.17 -34.23
CA PRO A 131 26.00 0.60 -34.25
C PRO A 131 26.25 1.17 -35.66
N ASN A 132 26.50 2.48 -35.74
CA ASN A 132 26.81 3.20 -36.99
C ASN A 132 27.98 4.17 -36.77
N ARG A 133 28.58 4.63 -37.88
CA ARG A 133 29.64 5.65 -37.83
C ARG A 133 29.08 6.98 -37.31
N PRO A 134 29.89 7.82 -36.62
CA PRO A 134 29.47 9.16 -36.24
C PRO A 134 28.94 9.94 -37.46
N PHE A 135 27.86 10.70 -37.28
CA PHE A 135 27.19 11.50 -38.34
C PHE A 135 26.60 10.71 -39.52
N TYR A 136 26.48 9.37 -39.42
CA TYR A 136 25.87 8.55 -40.48
C TYR A 136 24.41 8.93 -40.77
N VAL A 137 23.66 9.32 -39.73
CA VAL A 137 22.32 9.89 -39.83
C VAL A 137 22.27 11.15 -38.96
N SER A 138 21.78 12.26 -39.50
CA SER A 138 21.60 13.52 -38.78
C SER A 138 20.13 13.92 -38.81
N GLY A 139 19.52 14.11 -37.63
CA GLY A 139 18.17 14.62 -37.50
C GLY A 139 18.13 16.13 -37.59
N THR A 140 17.22 16.68 -38.39
CA THR A 140 16.90 18.12 -38.37
C THR A 140 15.46 18.25 -37.86
N ASP A 141 15.24 19.16 -36.92
CA ASP A 141 13.92 19.46 -36.39
C ASP A 141 13.62 20.95 -36.64
N ILE A 142 12.40 21.26 -37.06
CA ILE A 142 11.98 22.61 -37.37
C ILE A 142 10.87 23.00 -36.41
N ILE A 143 11.15 23.97 -35.55
CA ILE A 143 10.15 24.55 -34.67
C ILE A 143 9.41 25.65 -35.44
N LEU A 144 8.17 25.40 -35.83
CA LEU A 144 7.31 26.40 -36.46
C LEU A 144 6.47 27.14 -35.42
N LEU A 145 6.51 28.47 -35.45
CA LEU A 145 5.57 29.31 -34.71
C LEU A 145 4.16 29.14 -35.32
N VAL A 146 3.20 28.74 -34.49
CA VAL A 146 1.79 28.44 -34.86
C VAL A 146 1.10 29.58 -35.64
N ARG A 147 1.63 30.81 -35.61
CA ARG A 147 1.15 31.95 -36.41
C ARG A 147 1.42 31.83 -37.92
N PHE A 148 2.40 31.03 -38.36
CA PHE A 148 2.75 30.90 -39.78
C PHE A 148 1.87 29.91 -40.58
N ILE A 149 1.20 28.97 -39.91
CA ILE A 149 0.34 27.97 -40.59
C ILE A 149 -0.83 28.65 -41.32
N ARG A 150 -1.39 29.72 -40.73
CA ARG A 150 -2.47 30.50 -41.37
C ARG A 150 -2.00 31.32 -42.58
N ALA A 151 -0.72 31.70 -42.64
CA ALA A 151 -0.18 32.43 -43.78
C ALA A 151 0.10 31.49 -44.96
N LEU A 152 0.62 30.29 -44.71
CA LEU A 152 0.93 29.32 -45.76
C LEU A 152 -0.32 28.72 -46.41
N THR A 153 -1.38 28.43 -45.65
CA THR A 153 -2.66 28.00 -46.25
C THR A 153 -3.31 29.11 -47.07
N ALA A 154 -3.22 30.38 -46.64
CA ALA A 154 -3.72 31.51 -47.42
C ALA A 154 -2.95 31.73 -48.73
N ILE A 155 -1.63 31.49 -48.74
CA ILE A 155 -0.81 31.61 -49.97
C ILE A 155 -1.13 30.47 -50.95
N TYR A 156 -1.29 29.23 -50.47
CA TYR A 156 -1.57 28.08 -51.35
C TYR A 156 -2.98 28.11 -51.95
N SER A 157 -3.96 28.71 -51.27
CA SER A 157 -5.34 28.89 -51.77
C SER A 157 -5.52 30.07 -52.72
N ALA A 158 -4.52 30.95 -52.88
CA ALA A 158 -4.59 32.11 -53.77
C ALA A 158 -3.92 31.88 -55.14
N THR A 159 -3.30 30.71 -55.34
CA THR A 159 -2.64 30.30 -56.60
C THR A 159 -3.33 29.12 -57.31
N LEU A 160 -4.56 28.80 -56.90
CA LEU A 160 -5.50 27.93 -57.64
C LEU A 160 -6.77 28.72 -57.97
#